data_AF-A0A1J4NS59-F1
#
_entry.id   AF-A0A1J4NS59-F1
#
_cell.length_a   1.000
_cell.length_b   1.000
_cell.length_c   1.000
_cell.angle_alpha   90.00
_cell.angle_beta   90.00
_cell.angle_gamma   90.00
#
_symmetry.space_group_name_H-M   'P 1'
#
loop_
_entity.id
_entity.type
_entity.pdbx_description
1 polymer ?
#
loop_
_entity_poly.entity_id
_entity_poly.type
_entity_poly.pdbx_seq_one_letter_code
_entity_poly.pdbx_strand_id
1 'polypeptide(L)'
;MDPYAVLAVAAAGWDRLAGRLAEPTRERLAALLAVVRGHHGDIRGDHHGDTRARDDAAAEAAGLLREALPGEFGPGAESRLAGAPPGTPPAYQGFHAEDLAVLVLDGHRMVGPVLGPVRERLLAAPALDADALLRRGGDPQAPGLIRLPGPGGRARLPRFQFSEDTLPWLVVLEVNALLDAAHDPWGAADWWLSPNAWLGGAPAALLGTGRDPHLVDIARFLMEEE
;
A
#
# COMPACT_ATOMS: atom_id res chain seq x y z
N MET A 1 0.44 -28.25 1.42
CA MET A 1 -0.31 -26.97 1.39
C MET A 1 0.34 -26.07 0.36
N ASP A 2 -0.46 -25.47 -0.52
CA ASP A 2 0.03 -24.48 -1.48
C ASP A 2 0.69 -23.30 -0.74
N PRO A 3 1.97 -22.99 -1.00
CA PRO A 3 2.66 -21.88 -0.34
C PRO A 3 1.94 -20.54 -0.47
N TYR A 4 1.37 -20.23 -1.64
CA TYR A 4 0.70 -18.95 -1.88
C TYR A 4 -0.60 -18.83 -1.05
N ALA A 5 -1.29 -19.95 -0.80
CA ALA A 5 -2.45 -19.97 0.09
C ALA A 5 -2.07 -19.66 1.54
N VAL A 6 -0.91 -20.14 2.02
CA VAL A 6 -0.39 -19.79 3.37
C VAL A 6 -0.17 -18.30 3.48
N LEU A 7 0.48 -17.70 2.46
CA LEU A 7 0.78 -16.27 2.44
C LEU A 7 -0.50 -15.43 2.39
N ALA A 8 -1.50 -15.84 1.61
CA ALA A 8 -2.81 -15.20 1.57
C ALA A 8 -3.54 -15.23 2.94
N VAL A 9 -3.51 -16.37 3.65
CA VAL A 9 -4.07 -16.48 5.00
C VAL A 9 -3.32 -15.58 5.98
N ALA A 10 -1.99 -15.54 5.89
CA ALA A 10 -1.17 -14.67 6.71
C ALA A 10 -1.47 -13.19 6.46
N ALA A 11 -1.71 -12.79 5.21
CA ALA A 11 -2.13 -11.43 4.86
C ALA A 11 -3.47 -11.07 5.53
N ALA A 12 -4.49 -11.93 5.41
CA ALA A 12 -5.80 -11.70 6.01
C ALA A 12 -5.78 -11.61 7.55
N GLY A 13 -4.80 -12.26 8.19
CA GLY A 13 -4.63 -12.29 9.63
C GLY A 13 -3.55 -11.35 10.18
N TRP A 14 -2.90 -10.53 9.34
CA TRP A 14 -1.60 -9.95 9.65
C TRP A 14 -1.55 -9.16 10.96
N ASP A 15 -2.56 -8.35 11.27
CA ASP A 15 -2.61 -7.56 12.51
C ASP A 15 -2.49 -8.42 13.78
N ARG A 16 -3.01 -9.65 13.75
CA ARG A 16 -2.90 -10.58 14.88
C ARG A 16 -1.57 -11.35 14.89
N LEU A 17 -0.94 -11.50 13.74
CA LEU A 17 0.26 -12.34 13.57
C LEU A 17 1.56 -11.53 13.71
N ALA A 18 1.58 -10.28 13.27
CA ALA A 18 2.78 -9.46 13.17
C ALA A 18 3.53 -9.31 14.50
N GLY A 19 2.79 -9.19 15.62
CA GLY A 19 3.35 -9.09 16.97
C GLY A 19 3.86 -10.41 17.57
N ARG A 20 3.56 -11.55 16.94
CA ARG A 20 3.97 -12.89 17.40
C ARG A 20 5.24 -13.39 16.70
N LEU A 21 5.67 -12.72 15.64
CA LEU A 21 6.91 -13.04 14.91
C LEU A 21 8.09 -12.31 15.54
N ALA A 22 9.17 -13.03 15.82
CA ALA A 22 10.42 -12.46 16.28
C ALA A 22 11.07 -11.60 15.17
N GLU A 23 11.87 -10.61 15.55
CA GLU A 23 12.49 -9.68 14.58
C GLU A 23 13.32 -10.38 13.49
N PRO A 24 14.22 -11.35 13.80
CA PRO A 24 14.99 -12.04 12.78
C PRO A 24 14.11 -12.83 11.80
N THR A 25 12.98 -13.34 12.28
CA THR A 25 12.00 -14.06 11.48
C THR A 25 11.27 -13.10 10.53
N ARG A 26 10.95 -11.88 10.98
CA ARG A 26 10.33 -10.84 10.15
C ARG A 26 11.29 -10.37 9.05
N GLU A 27 12.56 -10.15 9.38
CA GLU A 27 13.59 -9.78 8.39
C GLU A 27 13.76 -10.85 7.31
N ARG A 28 13.82 -12.13 7.72
CA ARG A 28 13.91 -13.24 6.75
C ARG A 28 12.66 -13.36 5.89
N LEU A 29 11.48 -13.22 6.49
CA LEU A 29 10.21 -13.20 5.76
C LEU A 29 10.17 -12.04 4.73
N ALA A 30 10.62 -10.85 5.12
CA ALA A 30 10.72 -9.70 4.23
C ALA A 30 11.65 -10.00 3.02
N ALA A 31 12.83 -10.57 3.25
CA ALA A 31 13.74 -10.94 2.19
C ALA A 31 13.12 -11.92 1.17
N LEU A 32 12.37 -12.91 1.65
CA LEU A 32 11.69 -13.88 0.79
C LEU A 32 10.53 -13.24 0.02
N LEU A 33 9.71 -12.43 0.68
CA LEU A 33 8.59 -11.73 0.05
C LEU A 33 9.05 -10.70 -1.00
N ALA A 34 10.26 -10.15 -0.87
CA ALA A 34 10.86 -9.31 -1.89
C ALA A 34 11.13 -10.08 -3.20
N VAL A 35 11.51 -11.36 -3.09
CA VAL A 35 11.66 -12.27 -4.23
C VAL A 35 10.30 -12.65 -4.81
N VAL A 36 9.34 -13.05 -3.95
CA VAL A 36 7.97 -13.43 -4.37
C VAL A 36 7.29 -12.31 -5.17
N ARG A 37 7.41 -11.07 -4.70
CA ARG A 37 6.83 -9.88 -5.37
C ARG A 37 7.44 -9.62 -6.75
N GLY A 38 8.62 -10.18 -7.03
CA GLY A 38 9.36 -9.95 -8.26
C GLY A 38 9.89 -8.51 -8.31
N HIS A 39 11.22 -8.34 -8.31
CA HIS A 39 11.80 -7.06 -8.67
C HIS A 39 11.42 -6.75 -10.13
N HIS A 40 10.47 -5.84 -10.34
CA HIS A 40 10.14 -5.31 -11.65
C HIS A 40 11.26 -4.34 -12.07
N GLY A 41 12.38 -4.91 -12.49
CA GLY A 41 13.63 -4.18 -12.64
C GLY A 41 14.65 -4.84 -13.56
N ASP A 42 14.25 -5.69 -14.51
CA ASP A 42 15.07 -5.92 -15.71
C ASP A 42 14.24 -6.58 -16.83
N ILE A 43 13.95 -5.86 -17.91
CA ILE A 43 13.19 -6.35 -19.08
C ILE A 43 14.11 -7.15 -20.03
N ARG A 44 15.16 -7.78 -19.51
CA ARG A 44 16.13 -8.55 -20.32
C ARG A 44 16.62 -9.78 -19.55
N GLY A 45 15.78 -10.80 -19.41
CA GLY A 45 16.20 -12.06 -18.80
C GLY A 45 15.11 -13.12 -18.72
N ASP A 46 15.55 -14.38 -18.71
CA ASP A 46 14.79 -15.63 -18.69
C ASP A 46 13.64 -15.64 -17.66
N HIS A 47 12.40 -15.54 -18.14
CA HIS A 47 11.19 -15.50 -17.29
C HIS A 47 10.91 -16.85 -16.57
N HIS A 48 11.49 -17.96 -17.06
CA HIS A 48 11.27 -19.27 -16.44
C HIS A 48 12.07 -19.41 -15.13
N GLY A 49 13.28 -18.86 -15.08
CA GLY A 49 14.10 -18.79 -13.87
C GLY A 49 13.48 -17.92 -12.77
N ASP A 50 12.88 -16.79 -13.16
CA ASP A 50 12.19 -15.87 -12.23
C ASP A 50 10.96 -16.54 -11.59
N THR A 51 10.19 -17.31 -12.37
CA THR A 51 9.01 -18.03 -11.85
C THR A 51 9.41 -19.08 -10.79
N ARG A 52 10.45 -19.88 -11.07
CA ARG A 52 10.90 -20.90 -10.12
C ARG A 52 11.47 -20.30 -8.83
N ALA A 53 12.23 -19.21 -8.95
CA ALA A 53 12.77 -18.51 -7.79
C ALA A 53 11.65 -17.94 -6.88
N ARG A 54 10.56 -17.43 -7.48
CA ARG A 54 9.38 -16.96 -6.74
C ARG A 54 8.68 -18.11 -6.03
N ASP A 55 8.51 -19.25 -6.70
CA ASP A 55 7.87 -20.44 -6.11
C ASP A 55 8.70 -21.00 -4.95
N ASP A 56 10.01 -21.10 -5.10
CA ASP A 56 10.93 -21.54 -4.05
C ASP A 56 10.91 -20.56 -2.86
N ALA A 57 10.92 -19.25 -3.12
CA ALA A 57 10.81 -18.23 -2.08
C ALA A 57 9.46 -18.25 -1.35
N ALA A 58 8.35 -18.47 -2.07
CA ALA A 58 7.03 -18.62 -1.49
C ALA A 58 6.97 -19.86 -0.59
N ALA A 59 7.54 -20.98 -1.04
CA ALA A 59 7.63 -22.21 -0.27
C ALA A 59 8.43 -22.04 1.03
N GLU A 60 9.58 -21.36 0.96
CA GLU A 60 10.41 -21.05 2.13
C GLU A 60 9.68 -20.10 3.09
N ALA A 61 9.01 -19.05 2.59
CA ALA A 61 8.26 -18.10 3.41
C ALA A 61 7.10 -18.80 4.15
N ALA A 62 6.37 -19.68 3.45
CA ALA A 62 5.33 -20.50 4.04
C ALA A 62 5.88 -21.48 5.09
N GLY A 63 7.08 -22.05 4.86
CA GLY A 63 7.79 -22.87 5.83
C GLY A 63 8.10 -22.11 7.13
N LEU A 64 8.67 -20.92 6.98
CA LEU A 64 9.02 -20.04 8.09
C LEU A 64 7.79 -19.64 8.92
N LEU A 65 6.65 -19.33 8.29
CA LEU A 65 5.40 -19.06 8.99
C LEU A 65 4.87 -20.28 9.75
N ARG A 66 4.99 -21.49 9.20
CA ARG A 66 4.59 -22.74 9.88
C ARG A 66 5.44 -23.03 11.11
N GLU A 67 6.75 -22.81 11.02
CA GLU A 67 7.66 -23.01 12.14
C GLU A 67 7.44 -21.99 13.25
N ALA A 68 7.24 -20.72 12.88
CA ALA A 68 7.05 -19.65 13.85
C ALA A 68 5.64 -19.64 14.47
N LEU A 69 4.62 -20.08 13.73
CA LEU A 69 3.21 -19.99 14.13
C LEU A 69 2.47 -21.33 13.89
N PRO A 70 2.88 -22.42 14.55
CA PRO A 70 2.35 -23.76 14.31
C PRO A 70 0.85 -23.88 14.64
N GLY A 71 0.33 -23.07 15.57
CA GLY A 71 -1.10 -23.06 15.88
C GLY A 71 -2.00 -22.48 14.78
N GLU A 72 -1.43 -21.66 13.88
CA GLU A 72 -2.18 -21.01 12.79
C GLU A 72 -2.00 -21.76 11.47
N PHE A 73 -0.80 -22.28 11.21
CA PHE A 73 -0.43 -22.87 9.91
C PHE A 73 0.02 -24.33 9.98
N GLY A 74 0.06 -24.93 11.18
CA GLY A 74 0.48 -26.31 11.38
C GLY A 74 -0.54 -27.36 10.90
N PRO A 75 -0.20 -28.66 11.05
CA PRO A 75 -1.05 -29.76 10.63
C PRO A 75 -2.39 -29.73 11.39
N GLY A 76 -3.49 -29.50 10.65
CA GLY A 76 -4.85 -29.30 11.20
C GLY A 76 -5.56 -28.02 10.75
N ALA A 77 -4.81 -26.97 10.38
CA ALA A 77 -5.37 -25.78 9.72
C ALA A 77 -5.78 -26.04 8.26
N GLU A 78 -5.23 -27.12 7.69
CA GLU A 78 -5.36 -27.59 6.30
C GLU A 78 -6.81 -27.81 5.83
N SER A 79 -7.72 -28.17 6.74
CA SER A 79 -9.09 -28.54 6.37
C SER A 79 -10.00 -27.32 6.07
N ARG A 80 -9.55 -26.09 6.36
CA ARG A 80 -10.35 -24.85 6.16
C ARG A 80 -9.99 -24.08 4.89
N LEU A 81 -9.00 -24.53 4.13
CA LEU A 81 -8.46 -23.85 2.96
C LEU A 81 -8.88 -24.60 1.70
N ALA A 82 -10.10 -24.36 1.24
CA ALA A 82 -10.61 -24.94 0.00
C ALA A 82 -9.76 -24.47 -1.20
N GLY A 83 -9.36 -25.40 -2.05
CA GLY A 83 -8.53 -25.11 -3.23
C GLY A 83 -9.26 -24.22 -4.23
N ALA A 84 -8.56 -23.19 -4.71
CA ALA A 84 -9.02 -22.35 -5.81
C ALA A 84 -9.13 -23.17 -7.10
N PRO A 85 -10.03 -22.79 -8.04
CA PRO A 85 -10.08 -23.41 -9.36
C PRO A 85 -8.74 -23.27 -10.10
N PRO A 86 -8.37 -24.25 -10.94
CA PRO A 86 -7.11 -24.23 -11.68
C PRO A 86 -7.00 -22.97 -12.55
N GLY A 87 -5.85 -22.29 -12.48
CA GLY A 87 -5.58 -21.05 -13.22
C GLY A 87 -5.93 -19.76 -12.48
N THR A 88 -6.50 -19.82 -11.27
CA THR A 88 -6.68 -18.65 -10.40
C THR A 88 -5.59 -18.63 -9.33
N PRO A 89 -4.91 -17.50 -9.10
CA PRO A 89 -3.96 -17.38 -7.99
C PRO A 89 -4.66 -17.75 -6.67
N PRO A 90 -4.01 -18.51 -5.79
CA PRO A 90 -4.58 -18.88 -4.49
C PRO A 90 -4.96 -17.62 -3.71
N ALA A 91 -6.21 -17.54 -3.29
CA ALA A 91 -6.73 -16.42 -2.54
C ALA A 91 -7.47 -16.92 -1.30
N TYR A 92 -7.39 -16.17 -0.20
CA TYR A 92 -8.09 -16.47 1.03
C TYR A 92 -8.85 -15.23 1.49
N GLN A 93 -10.18 -15.32 1.56
CA GLN A 93 -11.05 -14.17 1.89
C GLN A 93 -10.78 -12.93 1.01
N GLY A 94 -10.36 -13.14 -0.24
CA GLY A 94 -10.00 -12.06 -1.17
C GLY A 94 -8.59 -11.48 -1.01
N PHE A 95 -7.77 -12.03 -0.10
CA PHE A 95 -6.34 -11.71 0.02
C PHE A 95 -5.50 -12.64 -0.83
N HIS A 96 -4.39 -12.12 -1.35
CA HIS A 96 -3.38 -12.81 -2.14
C HIS A 96 -2.02 -12.82 -1.43
N ALA A 97 -1.06 -13.60 -1.93
CA ALA A 97 0.29 -13.63 -1.37
C ALA A 97 1.01 -12.28 -1.48
N GLU A 98 0.74 -11.55 -2.55
CA GLU A 98 1.26 -10.20 -2.82
C GLU A 98 0.80 -9.19 -1.77
N ASP A 99 -0.38 -9.38 -1.17
CA ASP A 99 -0.87 -8.52 -0.09
C ASP A 99 0.03 -8.64 1.15
N LEU A 100 0.51 -9.85 1.46
CA LEU A 100 1.47 -10.03 2.55
C LEU A 100 2.79 -9.31 2.23
N ALA A 101 3.25 -9.36 0.98
CA ALA A 101 4.44 -8.64 0.56
C ALA A 101 4.28 -7.13 0.76
N VAL A 102 3.12 -6.55 0.41
CA VAL A 102 2.83 -5.13 0.66
C VAL A 102 2.79 -4.82 2.16
N LEU A 103 2.11 -5.64 2.97
CA LEU A 103 2.01 -5.45 4.42
C LEU A 103 3.37 -5.49 5.12
N VAL A 104 4.25 -6.41 4.72
CA VAL A 104 5.57 -6.60 5.34
C VAL A 104 6.59 -5.60 4.81
N LEU A 105 6.56 -5.30 3.52
CA LEU A 105 7.63 -4.55 2.86
C LEU A 105 7.32 -3.07 2.68
N ASP A 106 6.06 -2.74 2.38
CA ASP A 106 5.63 -1.36 2.18
C ASP A 106 4.99 -0.78 3.46
N GLY A 107 4.65 -1.64 4.42
CA GLY A 107 4.25 -1.25 5.78
C GLY A 107 2.85 -0.62 5.88
N HIS A 108 2.01 -0.74 4.85
CA HIS A 108 0.68 -0.16 4.84
C HIS A 108 -0.44 -1.18 4.65
N ARG A 109 -1.63 -0.85 5.17
CA ARG A 109 -2.80 -1.73 5.20
C ARG A 109 -3.69 -1.70 3.95
N MET A 110 -3.32 -0.92 2.95
CA MET A 110 -4.11 -0.75 1.73
C MET A 110 -4.03 -1.97 0.77
N VAL A 111 -4.51 -3.12 1.24
CA VAL A 111 -4.46 -4.43 0.58
C VAL A 111 -5.78 -5.18 0.74
N GLY A 112 -5.91 -6.33 0.08
CA GLY A 112 -7.09 -7.19 0.17
C GLY A 112 -8.33 -6.60 -0.52
N PRO A 113 -9.50 -7.23 -0.33
CA PRO A 113 -10.66 -7.02 -1.21
C PRO A 113 -11.32 -5.65 -1.07
N VAL A 114 -11.13 -4.96 0.07
CA VAL A 114 -11.77 -3.66 0.33
C VAL A 114 -10.81 -2.52 0.05
N LEU A 115 -9.60 -2.56 0.63
CA LEU A 115 -8.65 -1.45 0.53
C LEU A 115 -7.72 -1.56 -0.70
N GLY A 116 -7.54 -2.76 -1.27
CA GLY A 116 -6.80 -2.96 -2.52
C GLY A 116 -7.37 -2.13 -3.69
N PRO A 117 -8.68 -2.20 -3.97
CA PRO A 117 -9.29 -1.36 -5.00
C PRO A 117 -9.15 0.16 -4.73
N VAL A 118 -9.19 0.57 -3.46
CA VAL A 118 -8.96 1.97 -3.07
C VAL A 118 -7.52 2.38 -3.39
N ARG A 119 -6.53 1.56 -3.00
CA ARG A 119 -5.11 1.76 -3.34
C ARG A 119 -4.92 1.92 -4.83
N GLU A 120 -5.46 1.00 -5.63
CA GLU A 120 -5.32 1.01 -7.08
C GLU A 120 -5.87 2.30 -7.68
N ARG A 121 -7.06 2.74 -7.23
CA ARG A 121 -7.65 4.02 -7.66
C ARG A 121 -6.77 5.22 -7.28
N LEU A 122 -6.27 5.28 -6.04
CA LEU A 122 -5.42 6.39 -5.59
C LEU A 122 -4.07 6.40 -6.33
N LEU A 123 -3.49 5.23 -6.59
CA LEU A 123 -2.28 5.10 -7.41
C LEU A 123 -2.53 5.33 -8.91
N ALA A 124 -3.76 5.24 -9.39
CA ALA A 124 -4.09 5.61 -10.77
C ALA A 124 -4.16 7.14 -10.97
N ALA A 125 -4.30 7.92 -9.89
CA ALA A 125 -4.32 9.38 -9.98
C ALA A 125 -3.00 9.92 -10.58
N PRO A 126 -3.06 11.03 -11.34
CA PRO A 126 -1.87 11.71 -11.84
C PRO A 126 -0.92 12.04 -10.68
N ALA A 127 0.35 11.71 -10.82
CA ALA A 127 1.36 11.93 -9.79
C ALA A 127 2.70 12.30 -10.42
N LEU A 128 3.54 12.97 -9.63
CA LEU A 128 4.95 13.17 -9.92
C LEU A 128 5.78 12.10 -9.21
N ASP A 129 6.84 11.64 -9.87
CA ASP A 129 7.93 10.93 -9.21
C ASP A 129 8.84 11.92 -8.46
N ALA A 130 9.41 11.47 -7.34
CA ALA A 130 10.28 12.29 -6.51
C ALA A 130 11.49 12.85 -7.30
N ASP A 131 12.08 12.03 -8.17
CA ASP A 131 13.23 12.44 -8.99
C ASP A 131 12.85 13.51 -10.03
N ALA A 132 11.67 13.42 -10.65
CA ALA A 132 11.18 14.45 -11.55
C ALA A 132 10.89 15.76 -10.84
N LEU A 133 10.33 15.71 -9.62
CA LEU A 133 10.09 16.91 -8.83
C LEU A 133 11.43 17.61 -8.50
N LEU A 134 12.43 16.84 -8.06
CA LEU A 134 13.79 17.34 -7.82
C LEU A 134 14.40 17.97 -9.07
N ARG A 135 14.33 17.28 -10.23
CA ARG A 135 14.87 17.81 -11.50
C ARG A 135 14.21 19.12 -11.94
N ARG A 136 12.97 19.34 -11.52
CA ARG A 136 12.22 20.57 -11.81
C ARG A 136 12.38 21.64 -10.72
N GLY A 137 13.22 21.40 -9.69
CA GLY A 137 13.55 22.35 -8.64
C GLY A 137 12.61 22.35 -7.43
N GLY A 138 11.69 21.39 -7.34
CA GLY A 138 10.85 21.20 -6.15
C GLY A 138 11.48 20.26 -5.12
N ASP A 139 10.97 20.27 -3.89
CA ASP A 139 11.41 19.38 -2.82
C ASP A 139 10.38 18.25 -2.57
N PRO A 140 10.67 16.99 -2.94
CA PRO A 140 9.78 15.86 -2.67
C PRO A 140 9.69 15.49 -1.19
N GLN A 141 10.64 15.96 -0.36
CA GLN A 141 10.67 15.72 1.08
C GLN A 141 10.06 16.86 1.88
N ALA A 142 9.49 17.87 1.21
CA ALA A 142 8.81 18.96 1.88
C ALA A 142 7.77 18.42 2.89
N PRO A 143 7.74 18.96 4.12
CA PRO A 143 6.74 18.58 5.13
C PRO A 143 5.32 18.84 4.62
N GLY A 144 4.37 17.99 5.04
CA GLY A 144 2.96 18.13 4.65
C GLY A 144 2.62 17.62 3.24
N LEU A 145 3.58 17.09 2.47
CA LEU A 145 3.26 16.40 1.22
C LEU A 145 2.77 14.97 1.48
N ILE A 146 1.68 14.60 0.83
CA ILE A 146 1.24 13.22 0.66
C ILE A 146 2.23 12.50 -0.25
N ARG A 147 2.78 11.41 0.26
CA ARG A 147 3.69 10.50 -0.44
C ARG A 147 3.11 9.10 -0.37
N LEU A 148 2.55 8.63 -1.48
CA LEU A 148 2.01 7.27 -1.55
C LEU A 148 3.12 6.30 -1.95
N PRO A 149 3.35 5.21 -1.19
CA PRO A 149 4.25 4.15 -1.62
C PRO A 149 3.65 3.45 -2.85
N GLY A 150 4.27 3.68 -4.00
CA GLY A 150 3.91 3.06 -5.27
C GLY A 150 4.59 1.70 -5.47
N PRO A 151 4.37 1.07 -6.63
CA PRO A 151 5.02 -0.19 -6.98
C PRO A 151 6.55 -0.11 -6.83
N GLY A 152 7.13 -1.12 -6.18
CA GLY A 152 8.57 -1.17 -5.92
C GLY A 152 9.06 -0.17 -4.86
N GLY A 153 8.18 0.32 -3.97
CA GLY A 153 8.52 1.25 -2.89
C GLY A 153 8.80 2.68 -3.36
N ARG A 154 8.57 2.99 -4.65
CA ARG A 154 8.81 4.33 -5.20
C ARG A 154 7.70 5.27 -4.77
N ALA A 155 8.07 6.38 -4.13
CA ALA A 155 7.12 7.40 -3.73
C ALA A 155 6.42 8.02 -4.96
N ARG A 156 5.09 8.04 -4.93
CA ARG A 156 4.25 8.80 -5.86
C ARG A 156 3.67 9.99 -5.12
N LEU A 157 3.90 11.18 -5.64
CA LEU A 157 3.35 12.42 -5.09
C LEU A 157 2.14 12.84 -5.94
N PRO A 158 0.89 12.70 -5.46
CA PRO A 158 -0.28 13.13 -6.21
C PRO A 158 -0.13 14.54 -6.76
N ARG A 159 -0.40 14.72 -8.05
CA ARG A 159 -0.05 15.95 -8.79
C ARG A 159 -0.89 17.16 -8.38
N PHE A 160 -2.10 16.95 -7.83
CA PHE A 160 -2.97 18.02 -7.35
C PHE A 160 -2.30 18.88 -6.26
N GLN A 161 -1.31 18.34 -5.55
CA GLN A 161 -0.64 19.03 -4.46
C GLN A 161 0.18 20.23 -4.92
N PHE A 162 0.47 20.34 -6.21
CA PHE A 162 1.36 21.36 -6.77
C PHE A 162 0.60 22.33 -7.68
N SER A 163 0.81 23.63 -7.47
CA SER A 163 0.61 24.68 -8.46
C SER A 163 1.88 24.82 -9.33
N GLU A 164 1.73 25.35 -10.55
CA GLU A 164 2.86 25.71 -11.43
C GLU A 164 3.95 24.62 -11.54
N ASP A 165 3.49 23.36 -11.67
CA ASP A 165 4.29 22.13 -11.80
C ASP A 165 5.12 21.65 -10.60
N THR A 166 5.58 22.52 -9.70
CA THR A 166 6.47 22.11 -8.58
C THR A 166 6.21 22.78 -7.23
N LEU A 167 5.40 23.84 -7.19
CA LEU A 167 5.16 24.60 -5.95
C LEU A 167 3.96 24.02 -5.20
N PRO A 168 4.10 23.53 -3.96
CA PRO A 168 2.94 23.03 -3.23
C PRO A 168 1.92 24.14 -2.95
N TRP A 169 0.62 23.82 -3.07
CA TRP A 169 -0.43 24.70 -2.60
C TRP A 169 -0.34 24.82 -1.07
N LEU A 170 -0.33 26.04 -0.53
CA LEU A 170 -0.29 26.25 0.92
C LEU A 170 -1.49 25.62 1.63
N VAL A 171 -2.69 25.74 1.04
CA VAL A 171 -3.91 25.08 1.55
C VAL A 171 -3.78 23.55 1.61
N VAL A 172 -3.07 22.95 0.64
CA VAL A 172 -2.84 21.50 0.64
C VAL A 172 -1.95 21.11 1.82
N LEU A 173 -0.87 21.85 2.06
CA LEU A 173 0.03 21.58 3.18
C LEU A 173 -0.69 21.72 4.53
N GLU A 174 -1.55 22.75 4.67
CA GLU A 174 -2.33 22.99 5.88
C GLU A 174 -3.34 21.86 6.15
N VAL A 175 -4.14 21.50 5.15
CA VAL A 175 -5.10 20.40 5.27
C VAL A 175 -4.40 19.07 5.52
N ASN A 176 -3.28 18.80 4.85
CA ASN A 176 -2.53 17.56 5.06
C ASN A 176 -1.94 17.48 6.48
N ALA A 177 -1.59 18.62 7.08
CA ALA A 177 -1.19 18.65 8.48
C ALA A 177 -2.37 18.37 9.41
N LEU A 178 -3.56 18.90 9.12
CA LEU A 178 -4.79 18.60 9.89
C LEU A 178 -5.14 17.12 9.81
N LEU A 179 -5.10 16.52 8.61
CA LEU A 179 -5.40 15.10 8.37
C LEU A 179 -4.27 14.15 8.76
N ASP A 180 -3.20 14.66 9.38
CA ASP A 180 -2.01 13.90 9.75
C ASP A 180 -1.44 13.01 8.62
N ALA A 181 -1.32 13.58 7.42
CA ALA A 181 -0.88 12.88 6.22
C ALA A 181 0.54 12.29 6.32
N ALA A 182 1.32 12.69 7.33
CA ALA A 182 2.61 12.09 7.62
C ALA A 182 2.47 10.66 8.18
N HIS A 183 1.44 10.41 8.99
CA HIS A 183 1.15 9.10 9.56
C HIS A 183 0.14 8.32 8.72
N ASP A 184 -0.88 8.99 8.14
CA ASP A 184 -1.83 8.37 7.21
C ASP A 184 -1.90 9.08 5.84
N PRO A 185 -0.89 8.88 4.97
CA PRO A 185 -0.90 9.45 3.63
C PRO A 185 -2.02 8.89 2.74
N TRP A 186 -2.53 7.69 3.05
CA TRP A 186 -3.58 7.03 2.26
C TRP A 186 -4.95 7.62 2.56
N GLY A 187 -5.29 7.81 3.84
CA GLY A 187 -6.51 8.50 4.27
C GLY A 187 -6.54 9.94 3.75
N ALA A 188 -5.42 10.67 3.89
CA ALA A 188 -5.33 12.02 3.34
C ALA A 188 -5.51 12.05 1.81
N ALA A 189 -4.87 11.13 1.08
CA ALA A 189 -5.07 11.03 -0.37
C ALA A 189 -6.51 10.69 -0.75
N ASP A 190 -7.16 9.79 -0.01
CA ASP A 190 -8.55 9.43 -0.25
C ASP A 190 -9.49 10.62 -0.03
N TRP A 191 -9.30 11.36 1.06
CA TRP A 191 -10.06 12.58 1.33
C TRP A 191 -9.99 13.55 0.16
N TRP A 192 -8.79 13.81 -0.39
CA TRP A 192 -8.60 14.75 -1.50
C TRP A 192 -9.19 14.29 -2.84
N LEU A 193 -9.11 12.99 -3.13
CA LEU A 193 -9.38 12.43 -4.46
C LEU A 193 -10.77 11.79 -4.59
N SER A 194 -11.42 11.50 -3.47
CA SER A 194 -12.77 10.94 -3.44
C SER A 194 -13.85 12.03 -3.38
N PRO A 195 -15.06 11.79 -3.92
CA PRO A 195 -16.16 12.73 -3.76
C PRO A 195 -16.49 12.97 -2.27
N ASN A 196 -16.52 14.24 -1.88
CA ASN A 196 -16.92 14.67 -0.54
C ASN A 196 -18.29 15.36 -0.61
N ALA A 197 -19.25 14.85 0.16
CA ALA A 197 -20.65 15.30 0.12
C ALA A 197 -20.83 16.76 0.58
N TRP A 198 -20.06 17.23 1.57
CA TRP A 198 -20.12 18.61 2.04
C TRP A 198 -19.51 19.61 1.05
N LEU A 199 -18.60 19.14 0.21
CA LEU A 199 -17.90 19.95 -0.79
C LEU A 199 -18.53 19.87 -2.19
N GLY A 200 -19.42 18.90 -2.42
CA GLY A 200 -20.12 18.69 -3.69
C GLY A 200 -19.28 18.02 -4.78
N GLY A 201 -18.14 17.41 -4.41
CA GLY A 201 -17.18 16.83 -5.34
C GLY A 201 -15.86 16.46 -4.63
N ALA A 202 -14.86 16.06 -5.41
CA ALA A 202 -13.53 15.79 -4.86
C ALA A 202 -12.88 17.10 -4.38
N PRO A 203 -12.34 17.17 -3.14
CA PRO A 203 -11.72 18.39 -2.61
C PRO A 203 -10.63 18.95 -3.52
N ALA A 204 -9.85 18.09 -4.19
CA ALA A 204 -8.79 18.51 -5.09
C ALA A 204 -9.29 19.34 -6.29
N ALA A 205 -10.56 19.17 -6.69
CA ALA A 205 -11.17 19.93 -7.78
C ALA A 205 -11.52 21.38 -7.39
N LEU A 206 -11.45 21.71 -6.10
CA LEU A 206 -11.75 23.06 -5.60
C LEU A 206 -10.50 23.95 -5.47
N LEU A 207 -9.30 23.38 -5.62
CA LEU A 207 -8.04 24.12 -5.52
C LEU A 207 -7.98 25.25 -6.55
N GLY A 208 -7.63 26.46 -6.10
CA GLY A 208 -7.49 27.63 -6.98
C GLY A 208 -8.82 28.22 -7.46
N THR A 209 -9.96 27.74 -6.95
CA THR A 209 -11.30 28.29 -7.28
C THR A 209 -11.74 29.40 -6.32
N GLY A 210 -10.90 29.76 -5.35
CA GLY A 210 -11.24 30.69 -4.26
C GLY A 210 -12.00 30.02 -3.10
N ARG A 211 -12.22 28.71 -3.16
CA ARG A 211 -12.85 27.92 -2.08
C ARG A 211 -11.85 27.28 -1.12
N ASP A 212 -10.58 27.65 -1.21
CA ASP A 212 -9.49 27.12 -0.38
C ASP A 212 -9.77 27.22 1.13
N PRO A 213 -10.32 28.33 1.68
CA PRO A 213 -10.65 28.40 3.11
C PRO A 213 -11.68 27.34 3.53
N HIS A 214 -12.64 27.02 2.67
CA HIS A 214 -13.66 26.01 2.95
C HIS A 214 -13.09 24.59 3.02
N LEU A 215 -11.99 24.32 2.30
CA LEU A 215 -11.28 23.04 2.40
C LEU A 215 -10.68 22.85 3.79
N VAL A 216 -10.07 23.92 4.34
CA VAL A 216 -9.47 23.91 5.68
C VAL A 216 -10.55 23.73 6.74
N ASP A 217 -11.67 24.45 6.64
CA ASP A 217 -12.75 24.37 7.62
C ASP A 217 -13.36 22.98 7.70
N ILE A 218 -13.60 22.33 6.54
CA ILE A 218 -14.12 20.96 6.49
C ILE A 218 -13.09 19.96 7.02
N ALA A 219 -11.80 20.12 6.71
CA ALA A 219 -10.75 19.26 7.25
C ALA A 219 -10.65 19.38 8.78
N ARG A 220 -10.74 20.61 9.32
CA ARG A 220 -10.73 20.85 10.76
C ARG A 220 -11.94 20.23 11.44
N PHE A 221 -13.12 20.41 10.87
CA PHE A 221 -14.36 19.85 11.40
C PHE A 221 -14.29 18.32 11.55
N LEU A 222 -13.72 17.61 10.56
CA LEU A 222 -13.53 16.16 10.64
C LEU A 222 -12.66 15.72 11.81
N MET A 223 -11.59 16.46 12.10
CA MET A 223 -10.66 16.13 13.19
C MET A 223 -11.21 16.50 14.58
N GLU A 224 -12.26 17.33 14.65
CA GLU A 224 -12.94 17.68 15.90
C GLU A 224 -14.06 16.68 16.27
N GLU A 225 -14.52 15.87 15.31
CA GLU A 225 -15.58 14.87 15.50
C GLU A 225 -15.08 13.42 15.77
N GLU A 226 -13.77 13.16 15.65
CA GLU A 226 -13.11 11.88 16.01
C GLU A 226 -12.68 11.81 17.49
#